data_AF-A0A2W3Z6V3-F1
#
_entry.id   AF-A0A2W3Z6V3-F1
#
_cell.length_a   1.000
_cell.length_b   1.000
_cell.length_c   1.000
_cell.angle_alpha   90.00
_cell.angle_beta   90.00
_cell.angle_gamma   90.00
#
_symmetry.space_group_name_H-M   'P 1'
#
loop_
_entity.id
_entity.type
_entity.pdbx_description
1 polymer ?
#
loop_
_entity_poly.entity_id
_entity_poly.type
_entity_poly.pdbx_seq_one_letter_code
_entity_poly.pdbx_strand_id
1 'polypeptide(L)'
;MNQEIVQIYKEFDKNSLTSFFENLLNFIKKYDETFKLYVFKDSLEAIEKFQKHEFYLGTTDDNLEGLALFYSKEMFKATEKEICGNVVHMIWDVATFMTDELCPSCQDSNLKIASSTDQNNIYKTCDNCLITIEKGQFIERPEEMIPATRKQVDYFLEN
;
A
#
# COMPACT_ATOMS: atom_id res chain seq x y z
N MET A 1 1.20 -20.64 4.09
CA MET A 1 1.05 -19.19 4.27
C MET A 1 2.21 -18.60 5.08
N ASN A 2 2.32 -18.83 6.40
CA ASN A 2 3.36 -18.24 7.26
C ASN A 2 4.80 -18.37 6.75
N GLN A 3 5.28 -19.59 6.48
CA GLN A 3 6.65 -19.82 6.05
C GLN A 3 6.99 -19.09 4.74
N GLU A 4 6.03 -19.04 3.82
CA GLU A 4 6.22 -18.41 2.52
C GLU A 4 6.24 -16.88 2.62
N ILE A 5 5.33 -16.27 3.39
CA ILE A 5 5.38 -14.81 3.58
C ILE A 5 6.63 -14.37 4.36
N VAL A 6 7.04 -15.17 5.36
CA VAL A 6 8.30 -14.94 6.07
C VAL A 6 9.49 -15.00 5.11
N GLN A 7 9.48 -15.93 4.15
CA GLN A 7 10.53 -16.02 3.14
C GLN A 7 10.54 -14.78 2.23
N ILE A 8 9.38 -14.35 1.74
CA ILE A 8 9.24 -13.13 0.91
C ILE A 8 9.83 -11.92 1.65
N TYR A 9 9.54 -11.76 2.95
CA TYR A 9 10.08 -10.66 3.75
C TYR A 9 11.58 -10.77 4.03
N LYS A 10 12.12 -11.97 4.21
CA LYS A 10 13.57 -12.19 4.36
C LYS A 10 14.36 -11.91 3.09
N GLU A 11 13.72 -12.05 1.93
CA GLU A 11 14.29 -11.77 0.61
C GLU A 11 14.13 -10.30 0.19
N PHE A 12 13.65 -9.43 1.09
CA PHE A 12 13.54 -8.01 0.81
C PHE A 12 14.90 -7.43 0.41
N ASP A 13 14.92 -6.73 -0.73
CA ASP A 13 16.04 -5.94 -1.21
C ASP A 13 15.51 -4.65 -1.82
N LYS A 14 15.95 -3.52 -1.27
CA LYS A 14 15.56 -2.18 -1.74
C LYS A 14 15.94 -1.91 -3.20
N ASN A 15 16.96 -2.60 -3.72
CA ASN A 15 17.36 -2.48 -5.13
C ASN A 15 16.47 -3.32 -6.06
N SER A 16 15.63 -4.18 -5.48
CA SER A 16 14.78 -5.15 -6.18
C SER A 16 13.31 -5.02 -5.75
N LEU A 17 12.87 -3.81 -5.38
CA LEU A 17 11.48 -3.53 -4.92
C LEU A 17 10.41 -4.02 -5.89
N THR A 18 10.68 -3.95 -7.19
CA THR A 18 9.79 -4.47 -8.23
C THR A 18 9.51 -5.96 -8.03
N SER A 19 10.55 -6.77 -7.83
CA SER A 19 10.40 -8.21 -7.61
C SER A 19 9.74 -8.51 -6.26
N PHE A 20 10.08 -7.74 -5.23
CA PHE A 20 9.44 -7.86 -3.92
C PHE A 20 7.94 -7.58 -4.00
N PHE A 21 7.54 -6.50 -4.67
CA PHE A 21 6.14 -6.15 -4.89
C PHE A 21 5.39 -7.24 -5.68
N GLU A 22 5.98 -7.76 -6.75
CA GLU A 22 5.39 -8.87 -7.51
C GLU A 22 5.20 -10.13 -6.67
N ASN A 23 6.16 -10.44 -5.78
CA ASN A 23 6.05 -11.58 -4.88
C ASN A 23 4.87 -11.42 -3.91
N LEU A 24 4.61 -10.21 -3.39
CA LEU A 24 3.44 -9.92 -2.57
C LEU A 24 2.13 -10.10 -3.35
N LEU A 25 2.06 -9.59 -4.58
CA LEU A 25 0.87 -9.76 -5.43
C LEU A 25 0.63 -11.23 -5.77
N ASN A 26 1.68 -11.98 -6.07
CA ASN A 26 1.59 -13.42 -6.34
C ASN A 26 1.17 -14.20 -5.10
N PHE A 27 1.60 -13.76 -3.91
CA PHE A 27 1.19 -14.35 -2.65
C PHE A 27 -0.31 -14.19 -2.40
N ILE A 28 -0.87 -12.99 -2.67
CA ILE A 28 -2.32 -12.77 -2.63
C ILE A 28 -3.03 -13.71 -3.58
N LYS A 29 -2.62 -13.75 -4.86
CA LYS A 29 -3.24 -14.60 -5.89
C LYS A 29 -3.21 -16.09 -5.51
N LYS A 30 -2.14 -16.55 -4.88
CA LYS A 30 -1.99 -17.94 -4.44
C LYS A 30 -2.93 -18.30 -3.29
N TYR A 31 -3.21 -17.34 -2.40
CA TYR A 31 -4.03 -17.52 -1.20
C TYR A 31 -5.35 -16.74 -1.28
N ASP A 32 -5.86 -16.48 -2.48
CA ASP A 32 -7.02 -15.63 -2.76
C ASP A 32 -8.24 -15.94 -1.87
N GLU A 33 -8.62 -17.22 -1.77
CA GLU A 33 -9.74 -17.64 -0.92
C GLU A 33 -9.56 -17.27 0.56
N THR A 34 -8.33 -17.26 1.07
CA THR A 34 -8.04 -16.80 2.44
C THR A 34 -8.13 -15.28 2.53
N PHE A 35 -7.64 -14.55 1.53
CA PHE A 35 -7.74 -13.09 1.50
C PHE A 35 -9.19 -12.60 1.44
N LYS A 36 -10.07 -13.28 0.69
CA LYS A 36 -11.51 -12.98 0.62
C LYS A 36 -12.23 -13.05 1.98
N LEU A 37 -11.68 -13.77 2.96
CA LEU A 37 -12.25 -13.85 4.32
C LEU A 37 -11.93 -12.63 5.19
N TYR A 38 -10.85 -11.90 4.87
CA TYR A 38 -10.24 -10.92 5.78
C TYR A 38 -9.99 -9.55 5.17
N VAL A 39 -10.00 -9.43 3.83
CA VAL A 39 -9.80 -8.19 3.10
C VAL A 39 -11.10 -7.80 2.42
N PHE A 40 -11.41 -6.50 2.42
CA PHE A 40 -12.58 -6.00 1.73
C PHE A 40 -12.54 -6.34 0.25
N LYS A 41 -13.71 -6.68 -0.28
CA LYS A 41 -13.85 -7.21 -1.64
C LYS A 41 -13.33 -6.24 -2.69
N ASP A 42 -13.70 -4.96 -2.60
CA ASP A 42 -13.37 -3.98 -3.64
C ASP A 42 -11.86 -3.66 -3.63
N SER A 43 -11.26 -3.58 -2.44
CA SER A 43 -9.79 -3.47 -2.28
C SER A 43 -9.07 -4.68 -2.87
N LEU A 44 -9.54 -5.90 -2.60
CA LEU A 44 -8.93 -7.12 -3.12
C LEU A 44 -9.04 -7.19 -4.65
N GLU A 45 -10.22 -6.92 -5.21
CA GLU A 45 -10.46 -6.89 -6.65
C GLU A 45 -9.62 -5.82 -7.37
N ALA A 46 -9.32 -4.71 -6.70
CA ALA A 46 -8.41 -3.70 -7.22
C ALA A 46 -6.94 -4.19 -7.19
N ILE A 47 -6.48 -4.73 -6.05
CA ILE A 47 -5.12 -5.23 -5.88
C ILE A 47 -4.79 -6.36 -6.86
N GLU A 48 -5.73 -7.25 -7.15
CA GLU A 48 -5.53 -8.35 -8.12
C GLU A 48 -5.16 -7.86 -9.53
N LYS A 49 -5.63 -6.65 -9.89
CA LYS A 49 -5.39 -6.02 -11.20
C LYS A 49 -4.06 -5.27 -11.25
N PHE A 50 -3.42 -5.02 -10.10
CA PHE A 50 -2.18 -4.26 -10.04
C PHE A 50 -1.07 -4.87 -10.89
N GLN A 51 -0.38 -4.00 -11.61
CA GLN A 51 0.84 -4.35 -12.31
C GLN A 51 1.99 -3.48 -11.78
N LYS A 52 3.18 -4.08 -11.61
CA LYS A 52 4.36 -3.41 -11.05
C LYS A 52 4.72 -2.06 -11.70
N HIS A 53 4.45 -1.89 -12.99
CA HIS A 53 4.79 -0.69 -13.73
C HIS A 53 3.75 0.43 -13.58
N GLU A 54 2.60 0.12 -13.00
CA GLU A 54 1.54 1.09 -12.74
C GLU A 54 1.80 1.92 -11.48
N PHE A 55 2.87 1.66 -10.71
CA PHE A 55 3.13 2.36 -9.44
C PHE A 55 4.55 2.91 -9.34
N TYR A 56 4.70 4.03 -8.64
CA TYR A 56 5.98 4.52 -8.17
C TYR A 56 6.35 3.78 -6.88
N LEU A 57 7.29 2.83 -6.94
CA LEU A 57 7.61 1.96 -5.81
C LEU A 57 8.67 2.60 -4.90
N GLY A 58 8.48 2.49 -3.60
CA GLY A 58 9.45 2.91 -2.58
C GLY A 58 9.70 4.41 -2.54
N THR A 59 8.66 5.21 -2.78
CA THR A 59 8.76 6.68 -2.73
C THR A 59 8.43 7.26 -1.36
N THR A 60 7.97 6.44 -0.42
CA THR A 60 7.70 6.88 0.94
C THR A 60 9.00 6.97 1.74
N ASP A 61 9.01 7.82 2.78
CA ASP A 61 10.09 7.87 3.77
C ASP A 61 10.07 6.67 4.75
N ASP A 62 9.21 5.68 4.51
CA ASP A 62 9.08 4.52 5.37
C ASP A 62 10.34 3.67 5.32
N ASN A 63 10.79 3.17 6.47
CA ASN A 63 11.90 2.22 6.55
C ASN A 63 11.41 0.82 6.13
N LEU A 64 11.22 0.62 4.81
CA LEU A 64 10.72 -0.62 4.23
C LEU A 64 11.58 -1.84 4.63
N GLU A 65 12.90 -1.69 4.72
CA GLU A 65 13.81 -2.75 5.16
C GLU A 65 13.55 -3.13 6.63
N GLY A 66 13.38 -2.13 7.49
CA GLY A 66 13.01 -2.32 8.89
C GLY A 66 11.64 -2.99 9.04
N LEU A 67 10.65 -2.56 8.24
CA LEU A 67 9.31 -3.16 8.21
C LEU A 67 9.36 -4.62 7.76
N ALA A 68 10.05 -4.92 6.66
CA ALA A 68 10.21 -6.29 6.17
C ALA A 68 10.90 -7.18 7.22
N LEU A 69 11.97 -6.69 7.84
CA LEU A 69 12.67 -7.42 8.91
C LEU A 69 11.74 -7.68 10.11
N PHE A 70 10.96 -6.68 10.53
CA PHE A 70 9.99 -6.82 11.61
C PHE A 70 8.91 -7.85 11.26
N TYR A 71 8.27 -7.73 10.10
CA TYR A 71 7.23 -8.66 9.67
C TYR A 71 7.76 -10.08 9.46
N SER A 72 9.02 -10.26 9.02
CA SER A 72 9.62 -11.60 8.92
C SER A 72 9.69 -12.35 10.27
N LYS A 73 9.75 -11.62 11.40
CA LYS A 73 9.76 -12.19 12.75
C LYS A 73 8.34 -12.46 13.24
N GLU A 74 7.45 -11.49 13.06
CA GLU A 74 6.07 -11.59 13.55
C GLU A 74 5.23 -12.61 12.78
N MET A 75 5.41 -12.69 11.45
CA MET A 75 4.60 -13.57 10.60
C MET A 75 4.86 -15.07 10.82
N PHE A 76 5.90 -15.45 11.57
CA PHE A 76 6.19 -16.85 11.85
C PHE A 76 5.07 -17.55 12.64
N LYS A 77 4.36 -16.80 13.51
CA LYS A 77 3.25 -17.33 14.33
C LYS A 77 1.93 -16.57 14.13
N ALA A 78 1.88 -15.65 13.17
CA ALA A 78 0.70 -14.88 12.87
C ALA A 78 -0.46 -15.77 12.39
N THR A 79 -1.67 -15.35 12.73
CA THR A 79 -2.92 -15.87 12.17
C THR A 79 -3.07 -15.48 10.71
N GLU A 80 -3.93 -16.17 9.97
CA GLU A 80 -4.22 -15.85 8.57
C GLU A 80 -4.71 -14.40 8.40
N LYS A 81 -5.58 -13.93 9.31
CA LYS A 81 -6.06 -12.55 9.33
C LYS A 81 -4.92 -11.54 9.43
N GLU A 82 -3.98 -11.77 10.35
CA GLU A 82 -2.82 -10.90 10.54
C GLU A 82 -1.91 -10.90 9.31
N ILE A 83 -1.69 -12.06 8.68
CA ILE A 83 -0.90 -12.14 7.45
C ILE A 83 -1.60 -11.37 6.32
N CYS A 84 -2.90 -11.57 6.11
CA CYS A 84 -3.65 -10.89 5.06
C CYS A 84 -3.57 -9.37 5.20
N GLY A 85 -3.86 -8.84 6.40
CA GLY A 85 -3.76 -7.41 6.67
C GLY A 85 -2.34 -6.87 6.47
N ASN A 86 -1.34 -7.62 6.92
CA ASN A 86 0.07 -7.23 6.80
C ASN A 86 0.56 -7.17 5.35
N VAL A 87 0.17 -8.13 4.52
CA VAL A 87 0.53 -8.14 3.09
C VAL A 87 -0.11 -6.95 2.37
N VAL A 88 -1.38 -6.64 2.65
CA VAL A 88 -2.06 -5.47 2.09
C VAL A 88 -1.37 -4.18 2.53
N HIS A 89 -1.01 -4.05 3.81
CA HIS A 89 -0.28 -2.89 4.31
C HIS A 89 1.10 -2.75 3.64
N MET A 90 1.86 -3.84 3.49
CA MET A 90 3.16 -3.77 2.81
C MET A 90 3.02 -3.40 1.33
N ILE A 91 1.97 -3.87 0.64
CA ILE A 91 1.64 -3.42 -0.73
C ILE A 91 1.42 -1.90 -0.74
N TRP A 92 0.69 -1.37 0.23
CA TRP A 92 0.48 0.07 0.38
C TRP A 92 1.77 0.83 0.65
N ASP A 93 2.58 0.40 1.62
CA ASP A 93 3.85 1.04 1.98
C ASP A 93 4.80 1.08 0.78
N VAL A 94 4.81 0.02 -0.03
CA VAL A 94 5.66 -0.06 -1.22
C VAL A 94 5.12 0.76 -2.40
N ALA A 95 3.81 0.74 -2.66
CA ALA A 95 3.24 1.26 -3.91
C ALA A 95 2.66 2.68 -3.82
N THR A 96 2.48 3.22 -2.61
CA THR A 96 1.91 4.55 -2.43
C THR A 96 2.92 5.64 -2.77
N PHE A 97 2.47 6.63 -3.54
CA PHE A 97 3.29 7.79 -3.85
C PHE A 97 3.25 8.80 -2.70
N MET A 98 4.42 9.19 -2.19
CA MET A 98 4.55 10.31 -1.24
C MET A 98 4.92 11.58 -1.98
N THR A 99 4.25 12.69 -1.68
CA THR A 99 4.50 14.00 -2.27
C THR A 99 5.55 14.77 -1.45
N ASP A 100 6.06 15.89 -1.97
CA ASP A 100 6.89 16.84 -1.20
C ASP A 100 6.06 17.80 -0.32
N GLU A 101 4.73 17.67 -0.30
CA GLU A 101 3.83 18.55 0.44
C GLU A 101 3.64 18.05 1.87
N LEU A 102 4.01 18.89 2.85
CA LEU A 102 3.71 18.64 4.25
C LEU A 102 2.21 18.68 4.52
N CYS A 103 1.75 17.76 5.36
CA CYS A 103 0.37 17.70 5.82
C CYS A 103 -0.04 19.05 6.44
N PRO A 104 -1.08 19.73 5.93
CA PRO A 104 -1.49 21.03 6.45
C PRO A 104 -2.11 20.96 7.86
N SER A 105 -2.47 19.77 8.33
CA SER A 105 -3.08 19.58 9.64
C SER A 105 -2.06 19.29 10.75
N CYS A 106 -1.13 18.35 10.56
CA CYS A 106 -0.14 18.00 11.59
C CYS A 106 1.24 18.58 11.33
N GLN A 107 1.59 18.91 10.07
CA GLN A 107 2.92 19.38 9.67
C GLN A 107 4.09 18.42 9.97
N ASP A 108 3.77 17.16 10.32
CA ASP A 108 4.76 16.16 10.75
C ASP A 108 5.11 15.13 9.66
N SER A 109 4.25 14.98 8.65
CA SER A 109 4.49 14.04 7.55
C SER A 109 4.11 14.67 6.23
N ASN A 110 4.78 14.21 5.18
CA ASN A 110 4.36 14.47 3.82
C ASN A 110 3.03 13.74 3.50
N LEU A 111 2.28 14.29 2.55
CA LEU A 111 1.05 13.70 2.07
C LEU A 111 1.33 12.55 1.11
N LYS A 112 0.49 11.52 1.17
CA LYS A 112 0.49 10.38 0.24
C LYS A 112 -0.66 10.54 -0.76
N ILE A 113 -0.50 10.05 -1.98
CA ILE A 113 -1.57 10.03 -3.00
C ILE A 113 -2.22 8.66 -3.03
N ALA A 114 -3.51 8.64 -2.71
CA ALA A 114 -4.37 7.46 -2.75
C ALA A 114 -5.45 7.63 -3.82
N SER A 115 -6.11 6.53 -4.15
CA SER A 115 -7.20 6.45 -5.10
C SER A 115 -8.38 5.69 -4.49
N SER A 116 -9.60 5.97 -4.95
CA SER A 116 -10.72 5.07 -4.72
C SER A 116 -10.49 3.72 -5.42
N THR A 117 -11.14 2.66 -4.95
CA THR A 117 -11.02 1.29 -5.49
C THR A 117 -11.46 1.19 -6.95
N ASP A 118 -12.40 2.02 -7.39
CA ASP A 118 -12.85 2.16 -8.77
C ASP A 118 -11.94 3.05 -9.64
N GLN A 119 -10.88 3.62 -9.05
CA GLN A 119 -9.91 4.52 -9.67
C GLN A 119 -10.45 5.85 -10.21
N ASN A 120 -11.67 6.24 -9.85
CA ASN A 120 -12.30 7.47 -10.34
C ASN A 120 -11.95 8.72 -9.51
N ASN A 121 -11.59 8.55 -8.24
CA ASN A 121 -11.26 9.64 -7.34
C ASN A 121 -9.82 9.52 -6.83
N ILE A 122 -9.18 10.67 -6.64
CA ILE A 122 -7.81 10.78 -6.14
C ILE A 122 -7.84 11.60 -4.85
N TYR A 123 -7.09 11.15 -3.86
CA TYR A 123 -7.03 11.73 -2.53
C TYR A 123 -5.59 12.03 -2.14
N LYS A 124 -5.38 13.11 -1.36
CA LYS A 124 -4.18 13.23 -0.52
C LYS A 124 -4.51 12.73 0.87
N THR A 125 -3.68 11.87 1.43
CA THR A 125 -3.85 11.31 2.77
C THR A 125 -2.62 11.58 3.63
N CYS A 126 -2.82 11.80 4.92
CA CYS A 126 -1.74 11.82 5.91
C CYS A 126 -1.87 10.59 6.80
N ASP A 127 -0.80 9.79 6.92
CA ASP A 127 -0.84 8.59 7.76
C ASP A 127 -0.70 8.92 9.25
N ASN A 128 -0.12 10.07 9.60
CA ASN A 128 0.06 10.48 11.00
C ASN A 128 -1.25 10.95 11.65
N CYS A 129 -1.97 11.88 11.00
CA CYS A 129 -3.21 12.46 11.56
C CYS A 129 -4.48 12.05 10.80
N LEU A 130 -4.37 11.13 9.84
CA LEU A 130 -5.47 10.48 9.13
C LEU A 130 -6.39 11.41 8.32
N ILE A 131 -5.99 12.67 8.09
CA ILE A 131 -6.74 13.56 7.21
C ILE A 131 -6.79 13.01 5.78
N THR A 132 -7.88 13.30 5.10
CA THR A 132 -8.07 13.00 3.68
C THR A 132 -8.53 14.27 2.98
N ILE A 133 -7.88 14.59 1.87
CA ILE A 133 -8.15 15.80 1.08
C ILE A 133 -8.54 15.37 -0.33
N GLU A 134 -9.68 15.85 -0.79
CA GLU A 134 -10.15 15.73 -2.17
C GLU A 134 -10.39 17.13 -2.73
N LYS A 135 -9.81 17.44 -3.90
CA LYS A 135 -9.96 18.75 -4.58
C LYS A 135 -9.72 19.96 -3.64
N GLY A 136 -8.73 19.83 -2.76
CA GLY A 136 -8.34 20.88 -1.80
C GLY A 136 -9.25 21.02 -0.58
N GLN A 137 -10.25 20.14 -0.40
CA GLN A 137 -11.15 20.15 0.76
C GLN A 137 -10.92 18.93 1.65
N PHE A 138 -11.01 19.14 2.96
CA PHE A 138 -11.02 18.03 3.92
C PHE A 138 -12.34 17.26 3.80
N ILE A 139 -12.23 15.95 3.64
CA ILE A 139 -13.37 15.04 3.56
C ILE A 139 -13.29 13.99 4.67
N GLU A 140 -14.41 13.31 4.92
CA GLU A 140 -14.40 12.07 5.68
C GLU A 140 -13.59 11.01 4.90
N ARG A 141 -12.72 10.28 5.61
CA ARG A 141 -11.85 9.28 4.99
C ARG A 141 -12.72 8.16 4.40
N PRO A 142 -12.57 7.83 3.10
CA PRO A 142 -13.23 6.67 2.53
C PRO A 142 -12.86 5.39 3.29
N GLU A 143 -13.84 4.47 3.41
CA GLU A 143 -13.63 3.18 4.09
C GLU A 143 -12.54 2.36 3.40
N GLU A 144 -12.54 2.37 2.05
CA GLU A 144 -11.56 1.69 1.22
C GLU A 144 -10.85 2.69 0.31
N MET A 145 -9.55 2.54 0.23
CA MET A 145 -8.69 3.23 -0.73
C MET A 145 -7.65 2.25 -1.24
N ILE A 146 -6.93 2.66 -2.26
CA ILE A 146 -5.78 1.96 -2.80
C ILE A 146 -4.66 2.96 -3.14
N PRO A 147 -3.41 2.52 -3.29
CA PRO A 147 -2.37 3.36 -3.88
C PRO A 147 -2.81 3.92 -5.23
N ALA A 148 -2.53 5.20 -5.49
CA ALA A 148 -2.80 5.77 -6.82
C ALA A 148 -1.79 5.25 -7.85
N THR A 149 -2.28 5.00 -9.06
CA THR A 149 -1.41 4.60 -10.18
C THR A 149 -0.52 5.77 -10.64
N ARG A 150 0.59 5.49 -11.32
CA ARG A 150 1.47 6.48 -11.96
C ARG A 150 0.67 7.45 -12.81
N LYS A 151 -0.25 6.94 -13.63
CA LYS A 151 -1.11 7.79 -14.46
C LYS A 151 -1.92 8.79 -13.65
N GLN A 152 -2.47 8.37 -12.52
CA GLN A 152 -3.22 9.25 -11.62
C GLN A 152 -2.28 10.25 -10.92
N VAL A 153 -1.11 9.80 -10.46
CA VAL A 153 -0.08 10.65 -9.84
C VAL A 153 0.41 11.71 -10.83
N ASP A 154 0.78 11.32 -12.04
CA ASP A 154 1.29 12.23 -13.08
C ASP A 154 0.22 13.28 -13.44
N TYR A 155 -1.02 12.84 -13.66
CA TYR A 155 -2.14 13.75 -13.88
C TYR A 155 -2.33 14.73 -12.72
N PHE A 156 -2.17 14.25 -11.48
CA PHE A 156 -2.32 15.04 -10.27
C PHE A 156 -1.16 16.04 -10.05
N LEU A 157 0.06 15.72 -10.48
CA LEU A 157 1.21 16.62 -10.35
C LEU A 157 1.28 17.67 -11.46
N GLU A 158 0.69 17.38 -12.63
CA GLU A 158 0.64 18.27 -13.78
C GLU A 158 -0.52 19.29 -13.74
N ASN A 159 -1.51 19.11 -12.86
CA ASN A 159 -2.73 19.93 -12.78
C ASN A 159 -3.05 20.39 -11.35
#